data_AF-A0A1X2AJ76-F1
#
_entry.id   AF-A0A1X2AJ76-F1
#
_cell.length_a   1.000
_cell.length_b   1.000
_cell.length_c   1.000
_cell.angle_alpha   90.00
_cell.angle_beta   90.00
_cell.angle_gamma   90.00
#
_symmetry.space_group_name_H-M   'P 1'
#
loop_
_entity.id
_entity.type
_entity.pdbx_description
1 polymer ?
#
loop_
_entity_poly.entity_id
_entity_poly.type
_entity_poly.pdbx_seq_one_letter_code
_entity_poly.pdbx_strand_id
1 'polypeptide(L)'
;MVVMADLMAALNGDNTKKPDPDPDLEAWLRGDESKRRSTSGALISSATDADQRYALATLERLAGEVAMAVEGARNHTLNTRALRAYRVADGNGLDDQVATDLLTAGARRSGLDDAEIANTLRSARAGADKYGPAQRDPGEERQLGNTTFDPAGQLTADEAADQRRLRIAFRAEQLRIDSEAKALVAAENRPNIEFPPVRSLTEFLAQPMAPQRWRVGQVLPTAARAILSAQYKAGKTTLRDNLIRSLVDREPFLGQFEVHDPAKALVLIDNELSEHMVQDWLARQGIQNTDAVADVITLRGKVSTFNLFDDTCREAWAKRFRDLGCDYLILDCLRPILDAFGMDENREAGLFLVRFDALLESAGIRDALLIHHMGHNGERSRGDSRLLDWPDANWRLLREDPEDPASDRYFSAFGRDVAVPEGRLTFDPATQHLRYAPGSRGDAQTEAALTAVIDVLVSDARSGGPGMSGRAIEGALLGVDHTQKSIRNAVKLAEHRGLIAKTPGARNATLRRIAQPCSVCFQPLTAGQSSRHESCAEAAA
;
A
#
# COMPACT_ATOMS: atom_id res chain seq x y z
N MET A 1 53.26 -14.52 19.11
CA MET A 1 54.05 -14.19 17.91
C MET A 1 54.65 -15.46 17.28
N VAL A 2 53.83 -16.51 17.08
CA VAL A 2 54.21 -17.79 16.43
C VAL A 2 52.94 -18.41 15.82
N VAL A 3 52.27 -17.70 14.90
CA VAL A 3 51.18 -18.25 14.05
C VAL A 3 51.23 -17.58 12.66
N MET A 4 52.43 -17.31 12.14
CA MET A 4 52.63 -16.70 10.83
C MET A 4 53.82 -17.31 10.05
N ALA A 5 54.35 -18.45 10.51
CA ALA A 5 55.43 -19.16 9.84
C ALA A 5 54.94 -20.36 9.00
N ASP A 6 53.81 -20.99 9.38
CA ASP A 6 53.32 -22.20 8.70
C ASP A 6 52.47 -21.91 7.44
N LEU A 7 52.02 -20.66 7.24
CA LEU A 7 51.17 -20.30 6.09
C LEU A 7 51.97 -19.95 4.82
N MET A 8 53.28 -19.78 4.91
CA MET A 8 54.15 -19.38 3.79
C MET A 8 54.93 -20.55 3.16
N ALA A 9 54.85 -21.76 3.72
CA ALA A 9 55.56 -22.94 3.20
C ALA A 9 54.77 -23.75 2.17
N ALA A 10 53.47 -23.47 1.96
CA ALA A 10 52.61 -24.25 1.07
C ALA A 10 52.54 -23.72 -0.39
N LEU A 11 53.28 -22.66 -0.73
CA LEU A 11 53.12 -21.97 -2.03
C LEU A 11 54.31 -22.03 -2.99
N ASN A 12 55.37 -22.80 -2.73
CA ASN A 12 56.46 -22.97 -3.70
C ASN A 12 57.05 -24.39 -3.65
N GLY A 13 56.80 -25.21 -4.68
CA GLY A 13 57.50 -26.48 -4.83
C GLY A 13 56.79 -27.48 -5.73
N ASP A 14 57.04 -27.36 -7.03
CA ASP A 14 56.58 -28.24 -8.08
C ASP A 14 57.15 -29.67 -7.96
N ASN A 15 56.31 -30.61 -8.38
CA ASN A 15 56.62 -31.88 -9.05
C ASN A 15 56.75 -33.21 -8.27
N THR A 16 55.82 -34.10 -8.65
CA THR A 16 55.92 -35.56 -8.88
C THR A 16 55.15 -36.52 -7.96
N LYS A 17 53.84 -36.61 -8.20
CA LYS A 17 53.10 -37.89 -8.33
C LYS A 17 51.70 -37.59 -8.86
N LYS A 18 51.42 -37.91 -10.13
CA LYS A 18 50.06 -37.93 -10.68
C LYS A 18 49.24 -38.96 -9.89
N PRO A 19 48.08 -38.61 -9.31
CA PRO A 19 47.11 -39.60 -8.88
C PRO A 19 46.45 -40.18 -10.15
N ASP A 20 46.20 -41.48 -10.15
CA ASP A 20 45.44 -42.14 -11.22
C ASP A 20 44.09 -41.44 -11.42
N PRO A 21 43.63 -41.28 -12.68
CA PRO A 21 42.35 -40.65 -12.93
C PRO A 21 41.22 -41.52 -12.40
N ASP A 22 40.27 -40.86 -11.74
CA ASP A 22 39.04 -41.44 -11.22
C ASP A 22 38.27 -42.13 -12.36
N PRO A 23 38.09 -43.47 -12.33
CA PRO A 23 37.47 -44.22 -13.41
C PRO A 23 36.00 -43.83 -13.68
N ASP A 24 35.34 -43.17 -12.72
CA ASP A 24 33.95 -42.70 -12.90
C ASP A 24 33.85 -41.41 -13.74
N LEU A 25 34.92 -40.60 -13.80
CA LEU A 25 34.94 -39.35 -14.56
C LEU A 25 35.10 -39.59 -16.08
N GLU A 26 35.90 -40.60 -16.46
CA GLU A 26 36.06 -41.04 -17.86
C GLU A 26 34.83 -41.79 -18.38
N ALA A 27 34.11 -42.50 -17.51
CA ALA A 27 32.87 -43.18 -17.88
C ALA A 27 31.73 -42.18 -18.16
N TRP A 28 31.66 -41.09 -17.40
CA TRP A 28 30.67 -40.03 -17.61
C TRP A 28 30.91 -39.23 -18.91
N LEU A 29 32.18 -38.99 -19.27
CA LEU A 29 32.55 -38.26 -20.49
C LEU A 29 32.32 -39.06 -21.78
N ARG A 30 32.19 -40.40 -21.71
CA ARG A 30 32.01 -41.27 -22.89
C ARG A 30 30.55 -41.62 -23.21
N GLY A 31 29.59 -41.15 -22.42
CA GLY A 31 28.16 -41.25 -22.76
C GLY A 31 27.66 -42.67 -23.01
N ASP A 32 28.16 -43.67 -22.28
CA ASP A 32 27.79 -45.07 -22.47
C ASP A 32 26.70 -45.49 -21.47
N GLU A 33 25.43 -45.30 -21.87
CA GLU A 33 24.28 -45.88 -21.17
C GLU A 33 24.25 -47.40 -21.39
N SER A 34 24.70 -48.19 -20.41
CA SER A 34 24.26 -49.59 -20.37
C SER A 34 24.04 -50.19 -18.98
N LYS A 35 22.75 -50.48 -18.74
CA LYS A 35 22.19 -51.66 -18.07
C LYS A 35 22.40 -51.80 -16.55
N ARG A 36 21.47 -51.20 -15.79
CA ARG A 36 20.88 -51.90 -14.63
C ARG A 36 19.54 -52.52 -15.03
N ARG A 37 19.43 -53.82 -14.73
CA ARG A 37 18.35 -54.74 -15.09
C ARG A 37 16.98 -54.25 -14.59
N SER A 38 16.03 -54.20 -15.52
CA SER A 38 14.61 -54.03 -15.25
C SER A 38 14.00 -55.30 -14.66
N THR A 39 13.30 -55.16 -13.54
CA THR A 39 12.11 -55.96 -13.24
C THR A 39 10.96 -54.99 -12.96
N SER A 40 10.07 -54.91 -13.95
CA SER A 40 8.73 -54.29 -14.01
C SER A 40 8.17 -53.54 -12.78
N GLY A 41 7.77 -52.28 -13.00
CA GLY A 41 6.63 -51.67 -12.29
C GLY A 41 6.72 -50.17 -12.03
N ALA A 42 6.09 -49.36 -12.89
CA ALA A 42 5.77 -47.93 -12.74
C ALA A 42 6.93 -46.90 -12.76
N LEU A 43 6.81 -45.93 -13.68
CA LEU A 43 7.64 -44.72 -13.81
C LEU A 43 7.49 -43.85 -12.56
N ILE A 44 8.52 -43.79 -11.71
CA ILE A 44 8.61 -42.79 -10.62
C ILE A 44 9.14 -41.49 -11.22
N SER A 45 8.32 -40.44 -11.22
CA SER A 45 8.71 -39.07 -11.51
C SER A 45 9.79 -38.63 -10.52
N SER A 46 10.92 -38.08 -10.98
CA SER A 46 11.95 -37.50 -10.09
C SER A 46 11.33 -36.39 -9.24
N ALA A 47 11.43 -36.50 -7.91
CA ALA A 47 10.86 -35.54 -6.96
C ALA A 47 11.44 -34.13 -7.13
N THR A 48 10.62 -33.09 -6.94
CA THR A 48 11.08 -31.70 -7.00
C THR A 48 11.68 -31.23 -5.67
N ASP A 49 12.48 -30.16 -5.67
CA ASP A 49 13.00 -29.52 -4.45
C ASP A 49 11.88 -29.06 -3.49
N ALA A 50 10.69 -28.75 -4.03
CA ALA A 50 9.51 -28.44 -3.23
C ALA A 50 8.92 -29.69 -2.53
N ASP A 51 8.97 -30.85 -3.18
CA ASP A 51 8.49 -32.12 -2.62
C ASP A 51 9.40 -32.61 -1.50
N GLN A 52 10.72 -32.47 -1.66
CA GLN A 52 11.70 -32.78 -0.62
C GLN A 52 11.54 -31.85 0.60
N ARG A 53 11.30 -30.55 0.39
CA ARG A 53 11.00 -29.60 1.48
C ARG A 53 9.70 -29.94 2.22
N TYR A 54 8.65 -30.35 1.50
CA TYR A 54 7.40 -30.83 2.12
C TYR A 54 7.63 -32.10 2.95
N ALA A 55 8.39 -33.05 2.41
CA ALA A 55 8.70 -34.30 3.09
C ALA A 55 9.49 -34.06 4.38
N LEU A 56 10.52 -33.20 4.33
CA LEU A 56 11.32 -32.86 5.50
C LEU A 56 10.48 -32.18 6.59
N ALA A 57 9.67 -31.17 6.23
CA ALA A 57 8.78 -30.50 7.18
C ALA A 57 7.75 -31.48 7.80
N THR A 58 7.27 -32.43 7.01
CA THR A 58 6.35 -33.47 7.49
C THR A 58 7.04 -34.42 8.48
N LEU A 59 8.27 -34.84 8.18
CA LEU A 59 9.07 -35.71 9.04
C LEU A 59 9.42 -35.04 10.37
N GLU A 60 9.82 -33.76 10.34
CA GLU A 60 10.11 -32.98 11.55
C GLU A 60 8.88 -32.87 12.45
N ARG A 61 7.70 -32.63 11.88
CA ARG A 61 6.43 -32.61 12.62
C ARG A 61 6.14 -33.98 13.26
N LEU A 62 6.27 -35.07 12.49
CA LEU A 62 6.03 -36.43 12.98
C LEU A 62 7.00 -36.82 14.10
N ALA A 63 8.28 -36.45 13.98
CA ALA A 63 9.28 -36.66 15.02
C ALA A 63 8.99 -35.83 16.28
N GLY A 64 8.44 -34.63 16.13
CA GLY A 64 7.92 -33.81 17.23
C GLY A 64 6.76 -34.49 17.96
N GLU A 65 5.82 -35.09 17.23
CA GLU A 65 4.70 -35.85 17.83
C GLU A 65 5.19 -37.07 18.62
N VAL A 66 6.18 -37.80 18.10
CA VAL A 66 6.81 -38.92 18.82
C VAL A 66 7.51 -38.45 20.09
N ALA A 67 8.24 -37.34 20.03
CA ALA A 67 8.95 -36.79 21.19
C ALA A 67 8.02 -36.42 22.35
N MET A 68 6.76 -36.09 22.05
CA MET A 68 5.74 -35.67 23.02
C MET A 68 4.85 -36.81 23.52
N ALA A 69 5.15 -38.06 23.16
CA ALA A 69 4.31 -39.20 23.52
C ALA A 69 4.34 -39.48 25.03
N VAL A 70 3.14 -39.63 25.62
CA VAL A 70 2.97 -39.92 27.06
C VAL A 70 3.45 -41.33 27.39
N GLU A 71 3.96 -41.52 28.60
CA GLU A 71 4.36 -42.82 29.14
C GLU A 71 3.23 -43.85 29.00
N GLY A 72 3.53 -45.01 28.41
CA GLY A 72 2.54 -46.03 28.04
C GLY A 72 2.06 -45.97 26.58
N ALA A 73 2.19 -44.83 25.89
CA ALA A 73 1.81 -44.67 24.47
C ALA A 73 2.99 -44.39 23.52
N ARG A 74 4.22 -44.31 24.04
CA ARG A 74 5.43 -43.92 23.29
C ARG A 74 5.71 -44.82 22.09
N ASN A 75 5.78 -46.13 22.30
CA ASN A 75 6.04 -47.09 21.22
C ASN A 75 4.92 -47.08 20.17
N HIS A 76 3.66 -47.08 20.61
CA HIS A 76 2.51 -47.04 19.72
C HIS A 76 2.50 -45.77 18.84
N THR A 77 2.87 -44.63 19.42
CA THR A 77 3.01 -43.36 18.70
C THR A 77 4.15 -43.44 17.70
N LEU A 78 5.34 -43.93 18.11
CA LEU A 78 6.46 -44.16 17.21
C LEU A 78 6.07 -45.05 16.02
N ASN A 79 5.39 -46.17 16.26
CA ASN A 79 4.97 -47.10 15.21
C ASN A 79 4.02 -46.44 14.21
N THR A 80 2.98 -45.78 14.70
CA THR A 80 1.97 -45.11 13.86
C THR A 80 2.57 -43.99 13.02
N ARG A 81 3.49 -43.20 13.60
CA ARG A 81 4.13 -42.07 12.88
C ARG A 81 5.23 -42.53 11.93
N ALA A 82 6.00 -43.55 12.31
CA ALA A 82 7.08 -44.08 11.50
C ALA A 82 6.59 -44.64 10.16
N LEU A 83 5.44 -45.33 10.14
CA LEU A 83 4.89 -45.85 8.88
C LEU A 83 4.55 -44.73 7.89
N ARG A 84 3.93 -43.63 8.35
CA ARG A 84 3.64 -42.48 7.48
C ARG A 84 4.93 -41.77 7.05
N ALA A 85 5.88 -41.62 7.96
CA ALA A 85 7.16 -40.99 7.68
C ALA A 85 7.93 -41.67 6.54
N TYR A 86 8.09 -43.00 6.58
CA TYR A 86 8.77 -43.73 5.49
C TYR A 86 8.02 -43.64 4.17
N ARG A 87 6.69 -43.75 4.18
CA ARG A 87 5.89 -43.64 2.95
C ARG A 87 5.95 -42.24 2.32
N VAL A 88 6.07 -41.20 3.14
CA VAL A 88 6.25 -39.81 2.67
C VAL A 88 7.66 -39.59 2.14
N ALA A 89 8.69 -40.13 2.80
CA ALA A 89 10.07 -40.07 2.31
C ALA A 89 10.20 -40.74 0.92
N ASP A 90 9.68 -41.96 0.79
CA ASP A 90 9.64 -42.74 -0.45
C ASP A 90 8.87 -42.00 -1.57
N GLY A 91 7.71 -41.43 -1.24
CA GLY A 91 6.88 -40.70 -2.21
C GLY A 91 7.44 -39.36 -2.70
N ASN A 92 8.47 -38.81 -2.03
CA ASN A 92 9.02 -37.48 -2.30
C ASN A 92 10.54 -37.50 -2.49
N GLY A 93 11.13 -38.68 -2.76
CA GLY A 93 12.55 -38.81 -3.10
C GLY A 93 13.51 -38.36 -1.99
N LEU A 94 13.13 -38.56 -0.73
CA LEU A 94 14.00 -38.31 0.43
C LEU A 94 14.61 -39.63 0.91
N ASP A 95 15.87 -39.62 1.30
CA ASP A 95 16.53 -40.81 1.86
C ASP A 95 15.83 -41.25 3.15
N ASP A 96 15.44 -42.52 3.20
CA ASP A 96 14.84 -43.17 4.37
C ASP A 96 15.70 -43.02 5.63
N GLN A 97 17.02 -42.88 5.49
CA GLN A 97 17.91 -42.65 6.63
C GLN A 97 17.56 -41.33 7.35
N VAL A 98 17.14 -40.29 6.62
CA VAL A 98 16.71 -39.02 7.21
C VAL A 98 15.46 -39.22 8.07
N ALA A 99 14.51 -40.01 7.61
CA ALA A 99 13.32 -40.36 8.38
C ALA A 99 13.68 -41.19 9.64
N THR A 100 14.59 -42.16 9.49
CA THR A 100 15.10 -42.96 10.61
C THR A 100 15.76 -42.10 11.68
N ASP A 101 16.62 -41.16 11.29
CA ASP A 101 17.39 -40.33 12.21
C ASP A 101 16.49 -39.36 12.98
N LEU A 102 15.56 -38.70 12.29
CA LEU A 102 14.61 -37.77 12.90
C LEU A 102 13.68 -38.47 13.90
N LEU A 103 13.12 -39.63 13.53
CA LEU A 103 12.24 -40.40 14.41
C LEU A 103 13.01 -41.01 15.58
N THR A 104 14.25 -41.45 15.39
CA THR A 104 15.11 -41.94 16.47
C THR A 104 15.39 -40.83 17.47
N ALA A 105 15.73 -39.62 17.00
CA ALA A 105 15.93 -38.47 17.87
C ALA A 105 14.64 -38.10 18.64
N GLY A 106 13.48 -38.15 17.98
CA GLY A 106 12.18 -37.95 18.61
C GLY A 106 11.87 -39.00 19.68
N ALA A 107 12.05 -40.27 19.36
CA ALA A 107 11.77 -41.39 20.26
C ALA A 107 12.68 -41.40 21.50
N ARG A 108 13.97 -41.09 21.34
CA ARG A 108 14.90 -40.92 22.46
C ARG A 108 14.46 -39.82 23.40
N ARG A 109 14.01 -38.67 22.86
CA ARG A 109 13.46 -37.57 23.69
C ARG A 109 12.19 -37.97 24.43
N SER A 110 11.39 -38.88 23.87
CA SER A 110 10.24 -39.44 24.58
C SER A 110 10.64 -40.41 25.69
N GLY A 111 11.89 -40.88 25.73
CA GLY A 111 12.37 -41.84 26.72
C GLY A 111 12.17 -43.30 26.33
N LEU A 112 12.12 -43.62 25.04
CA LEU A 112 12.17 -45.00 24.53
C LEU A 112 13.61 -45.51 24.46
N ASP A 113 13.78 -46.81 24.69
CA ASP A 113 15.08 -47.49 24.57
C ASP A 113 15.50 -47.71 23.11
N ASP A 114 16.80 -47.66 22.84
CA ASP A 114 17.35 -47.77 21.48
C ASP A 114 17.01 -49.10 20.78
N ALA A 115 16.93 -50.22 21.52
CA ALA A 115 16.56 -51.51 20.94
C ALA A 115 15.07 -51.55 20.56
N GLU A 116 14.23 -50.91 21.36
CA GLU A 116 12.79 -50.77 21.13
C GLU A 116 12.50 -49.86 19.93
N ILE A 117 13.25 -48.76 19.80
CA ILE A 117 13.20 -47.84 18.66
C ILE A 117 13.59 -48.59 17.37
N ALA A 118 14.73 -49.28 17.39
CA ALA A 118 15.25 -49.99 16.22
C ALA A 118 14.27 -51.06 15.71
N ASN A 119 13.63 -51.81 16.60
CA ASN A 119 12.64 -52.83 16.22
C ASN A 119 11.38 -52.21 15.62
N THR A 120 10.90 -51.12 16.21
CA THR A 120 9.68 -50.43 15.76
C THR A 120 9.89 -49.78 14.40
N LEU A 121 11.03 -49.10 14.19
CA LEU A 121 11.36 -48.48 12.91
C LEU A 121 11.57 -49.51 11.80
N ARG A 122 12.17 -50.66 12.11
CA ARG A 122 12.33 -51.77 11.15
C ARG A 122 10.97 -52.34 10.70
N SER A 123 10.04 -52.50 11.64
CA SER A 123 8.68 -52.96 11.33
C SER A 123 7.92 -51.94 10.48
N ALA A 124 8.03 -50.65 10.80
CA ALA A 124 7.39 -49.57 10.05
C ALA A 124 7.95 -49.45 8.61
N ARG A 125 9.26 -49.61 8.42
CA ARG A 125 9.89 -49.60 7.09
C ARG A 125 9.41 -50.77 6.24
N ALA A 126 9.41 -51.99 6.78
CA ALA A 126 8.85 -53.15 6.10
C ALA A 126 7.36 -52.98 5.76
N GLY A 127 6.62 -52.24 6.59
CA GLY A 127 5.24 -51.83 6.29
C GLY A 127 5.16 -50.84 5.12
N ALA A 128 6.05 -49.84 5.06
CA ALA A 128 6.10 -48.88 3.96
C ALA A 128 6.41 -49.57 2.63
N ASP A 129 7.40 -50.47 2.60
CA ASP A 129 7.74 -51.30 1.42
C ASP A 129 6.53 -52.09 0.90
N LYS A 130 5.67 -52.54 1.81
CA LYS A 130 4.45 -53.30 1.48
C LYS A 130 3.31 -52.42 0.95
N TYR A 131 3.14 -51.21 1.49
CA TYR A 131 2.00 -50.34 1.18
C TYR A 131 2.30 -49.24 0.15
N GLY A 132 3.56 -49.09 -0.27
CA GLY A 132 4.00 -48.13 -1.27
C GLY A 132 3.96 -46.66 -0.81
N PRO A 133 4.42 -45.73 -1.66
CA PRO A 133 4.59 -44.33 -1.32
C PRO A 133 3.28 -43.63 -0.99
N ALA A 134 3.36 -42.60 -0.14
CA ALA A 134 2.27 -41.67 0.13
C ALA A 134 2.50 -40.38 -0.65
N GLN A 135 1.59 -40.06 -1.58
CA GLN A 135 1.63 -38.80 -2.32
C GLN A 135 0.98 -37.66 -1.53
N ARG A 136 1.37 -36.43 -1.87
CA ARG A 136 0.79 -35.18 -1.37
C ARG A 136 -0.70 -35.11 -1.75
N ASP A 137 -1.58 -34.92 -0.76
CA ASP A 137 -3.00 -34.71 -1.03
C ASP A 137 -3.24 -33.24 -1.46
N PRO A 138 -3.85 -32.95 -2.62
CA PRO A 138 -4.02 -31.58 -3.13
C PRO A 138 -4.90 -30.67 -2.24
N GLY A 139 -5.54 -31.21 -1.21
CA GLY A 139 -6.50 -30.52 -0.35
C GLY A 139 -6.10 -30.31 1.11
N GLU A 140 -4.85 -30.55 1.51
CA GLU A 140 -4.39 -30.43 2.93
C GLU A 140 -4.23 -28.95 3.41
N GLU A 141 -5.01 -28.00 2.86
CA GLU A 141 -5.21 -26.68 3.46
C GLU A 141 -6.28 -26.74 4.56
N ARG A 142 -5.82 -26.69 5.82
CA ARG A 142 -6.63 -26.37 7.01
C ARG A 142 -7.80 -27.32 7.34
N GLN A 143 -7.58 -28.64 7.28
CA GLN A 143 -8.37 -29.60 8.05
C GLN A 143 -7.46 -30.46 8.92
N LEU A 144 -7.41 -30.12 10.22
CA LEU A 144 -7.03 -31.09 11.25
C LEU A 144 -8.15 -32.13 11.32
N GLY A 145 -7.95 -33.28 10.67
CA GLY A 145 -8.91 -34.37 10.74
C GLY A 145 -8.45 -35.66 10.06
N ASN A 146 -8.35 -36.71 10.88
CA ASN A 146 -8.58 -38.12 10.54
C ASN A 146 -7.75 -38.78 9.42
N THR A 147 -6.70 -39.49 9.84
CA THR A 147 -6.46 -40.84 9.29
C THR A 147 -6.87 -41.85 10.36
N THR A 148 -8.04 -42.44 10.16
CA THR A 148 -8.63 -43.48 10.99
C THR A 148 -7.73 -44.73 10.99
N PHE A 149 -7.12 -45.02 12.13
CA PHE A 149 -6.90 -46.38 12.58
C PHE A 149 -7.21 -46.41 14.07
N ASP A 150 -8.28 -47.12 14.41
CA ASP A 150 -8.80 -47.30 15.76
C ASP A 150 -8.03 -48.44 16.44
N PRO A 151 -7.40 -48.18 17.60
CA PRO A 151 -7.55 -49.13 18.67
C PRO A 151 -8.00 -48.40 19.95
N ALA A 152 -9.30 -48.40 20.17
CA ALA A 152 -10.01 -48.39 21.44
C ALA A 152 -9.44 -47.47 22.54
N GLY A 153 -9.93 -46.24 22.58
CA GLY A 153 -9.87 -45.39 23.77
C GLY A 153 -10.42 -43.99 23.52
N GLN A 154 -11.70 -43.75 23.81
CA GLN A 154 -12.21 -42.37 23.88
C GLN A 154 -11.51 -41.67 25.05
N LEU A 155 -10.71 -40.65 24.73
CA LEU A 155 -10.09 -39.78 25.73
C LEU A 155 -11.21 -39.16 26.59
N THR A 156 -11.04 -39.27 27.91
CA THR A 156 -11.90 -38.60 28.87
C THR A 156 -11.77 -37.07 28.73
N ALA A 157 -12.75 -36.32 29.24
CA ALA A 157 -12.73 -34.86 29.19
C ALA A 157 -11.48 -34.26 29.85
N ASP A 158 -10.99 -34.91 30.92
CA ASP A 158 -9.78 -34.50 31.63
C ASP A 158 -8.52 -34.72 30.80
N GLU A 159 -8.40 -35.87 30.13
CA GLU A 159 -7.29 -36.17 29.22
C GLU A 159 -7.26 -35.21 28.02
N ALA A 160 -8.42 -34.85 27.46
CA ALA A 160 -8.52 -33.86 26.40
C ALA A 160 -8.09 -32.44 26.87
N ALA A 161 -8.44 -32.07 28.11
CA ALA A 161 -8.04 -30.80 28.70
C ALA A 161 -6.53 -30.77 29.01
N ASP A 162 -5.95 -31.88 29.46
CA ASP A 162 -4.50 -32.03 29.67
C ASP A 162 -3.73 -31.95 28.34
N GLN A 163 -4.19 -32.65 27.30
CA GLN A 163 -3.61 -32.54 25.96
C GLN A 163 -3.65 -31.11 25.43
N ARG A 164 -4.76 -30.40 25.63
CA ARG A 164 -4.86 -28.98 25.23
C ARG A 164 -3.88 -28.10 26.01
N ARG A 165 -3.74 -28.29 27.31
CA ARG A 165 -2.77 -27.56 28.15
C ARG A 165 -1.34 -27.78 27.68
N LEU A 166 -0.96 -29.03 27.39
CA LEU A 166 0.36 -29.39 26.89
C LEU A 166 0.64 -28.76 25.51
N ARG A 167 -0.32 -28.79 24.59
CA ARG A 167 -0.19 -28.15 23.26
C ARG A 167 -0.01 -26.63 23.37
N ILE A 168 -0.71 -25.98 24.28
CA ILE A 168 -0.55 -24.54 24.53
C ILE A 168 0.84 -24.24 25.11
N ALA A 169 1.29 -25.02 26.09
CA ALA A 169 2.62 -24.86 26.68
C ALA A 169 3.73 -25.04 25.64
N PHE A 170 3.63 -26.06 24.79
CA PHE A 170 4.58 -26.30 23.71
C PHE A 170 4.59 -25.17 22.68
N ARG A 171 3.41 -24.70 22.24
CA ARG A 171 3.35 -23.57 21.30
C ARG A 171 3.90 -22.29 21.91
N ALA A 172 3.65 -22.04 23.20
CA ALA A 172 4.22 -20.90 23.91
C ALA A 172 5.75 -20.97 23.95
N GLU A 173 6.31 -22.16 24.18
CA GLU A 173 7.76 -22.35 24.19
C GLU A 173 8.39 -22.18 22.81
N GLN A 174 7.78 -22.73 21.77
CA GLN A 174 8.21 -22.50 20.39
C GLN A 174 8.22 -21.01 20.03
N LEU A 175 7.19 -20.26 20.45
CA LEU A 175 7.14 -18.82 20.25
C LEU A 175 8.25 -18.06 21.00
N ARG A 176 8.64 -18.51 22.20
CA ARG A 176 9.76 -17.92 22.95
C ARG A 176 11.08 -18.20 22.24
N ILE A 177 11.33 -19.45 21.85
CA ILE A 177 12.53 -19.86 21.10
C ILE A 177 12.65 -19.06 19.80
N ASP A 178 11.58 -18.96 19.01
CA ASP A 178 11.56 -18.17 17.78
C ASP A 178 11.88 -16.69 18.04
N SER A 179 11.34 -16.13 19.13
CA SER A 179 11.60 -14.74 19.52
C SER A 179 13.05 -14.52 19.95
N GLU A 180 13.62 -15.46 20.73
CA GLU A 180 15.01 -15.41 21.18
C GLU A 180 15.99 -15.61 20.02
N ALA A 181 15.72 -16.56 19.12
CA ALA A 181 16.51 -16.79 17.92
C ALA A 181 16.52 -15.55 17.01
N LYS A 182 15.36 -14.92 16.79
CA LYS A 182 15.27 -13.65 16.06
C LYS A 182 16.05 -12.52 16.74
N ALA A 183 15.97 -12.42 18.07
CA ALA A 183 16.73 -11.42 18.82
C ALA A 183 18.23 -11.63 18.73
N LEU A 184 18.69 -12.89 18.75
CA LEU A 184 20.10 -13.26 18.62
C LEU A 184 20.63 -12.91 17.23
N VAL A 185 19.94 -13.31 16.16
CA VAL A 185 20.30 -12.97 14.77
C VAL A 185 20.26 -11.46 14.53
N ALA A 186 19.30 -10.75 15.12
CA ALA A 186 19.24 -9.29 15.04
C ALA A 186 20.38 -8.61 15.81
N ALA A 187 20.86 -9.21 16.90
CA ALA A 187 22.02 -8.71 17.66
C ALA A 187 23.34 -8.97 16.92
N GLU A 188 23.48 -10.11 16.24
CA GLU A 188 24.63 -10.43 15.38
C GLU A 188 24.71 -9.50 14.17
N ASN A 189 23.57 -9.17 13.58
CA ASN A 189 23.46 -8.30 12.41
C ASN A 189 23.15 -6.84 12.76
N ARG A 190 23.41 -6.39 14.01
CA ARG A 190 23.17 -5.00 14.38
C ARG A 190 24.06 -4.10 13.52
N PRO A 191 23.50 -3.26 12.65
CA PRO A 191 24.31 -2.32 11.91
C PRO A 191 24.98 -1.37 12.92
N ASN A 192 26.21 -0.96 12.61
CA ASN A 192 26.85 0.11 13.38
C ASN A 192 25.95 1.36 13.26
N ILE A 193 25.32 1.77 14.36
CA ILE A 193 24.42 2.92 14.37
C ILE A 193 25.30 4.17 14.39
N GLU A 194 25.54 4.74 13.22
CA GLU A 194 26.16 6.04 13.11
C GLU A 194 25.11 7.11 13.39
N PHE A 195 25.17 7.71 14.59
CA PHE A 195 24.30 8.82 14.92
C PHE A 195 24.70 10.05 14.09
N PRO A 196 23.73 10.85 13.61
CA PRO A 196 24.03 12.15 13.03
C PRO A 196 24.87 13.00 14.01
N PRO A 197 25.82 13.81 13.51
CA PRO A 197 26.66 14.61 14.38
C PRO A 197 25.83 15.57 15.24
N VAL A 198 26.16 15.67 16.53
CA VAL A 198 25.55 16.65 17.43
C VAL A 198 25.91 18.05 16.93
N ARG A 199 24.90 18.88 16.72
CA ARG A 199 25.05 20.23 16.20
C ARG A 199 24.22 21.18 17.05
N SER A 200 24.83 22.30 17.44
CA SER A 200 24.10 23.37 18.11
C SER A 200 23.12 24.07 17.15
N LEU A 201 22.08 24.70 17.69
CA LEU A 201 21.17 25.52 16.88
C LEU A 201 21.93 26.62 16.12
N THR A 202 22.95 27.22 16.74
CA THR A 202 23.81 28.24 16.10
C THR A 202 24.52 27.70 14.86
N GLU A 203 25.15 26.53 14.97
CA GLU A 203 25.84 25.89 13.84
C GLU A 203 24.86 25.43 12.75
N PHE A 204 23.65 25.04 13.13
CA PHE A 204 22.59 24.69 12.19
C PHE A 204 22.11 25.91 11.40
N LEU A 205 21.79 27.02 12.09
CA LEU A 205 21.31 28.25 11.46
C LEU A 205 22.38 29.00 10.67
N ALA A 206 23.66 28.78 10.95
CA ALA A 206 24.77 29.34 10.19
C ALA A 206 24.96 28.69 8.81
N GLN A 207 24.28 27.57 8.52
CA GLN A 207 24.38 26.93 7.21
C GLN A 207 23.65 27.71 6.13
N PRO A 208 24.22 27.79 4.91
CA PRO A 208 23.53 28.34 3.77
C PRO A 208 22.21 27.58 3.54
N MET A 209 21.08 28.29 3.62
CA MET A 209 19.80 27.72 3.23
C MET A 209 19.67 27.73 1.71
N ALA A 210 19.32 26.58 1.13
CA ALA A 210 19.03 26.51 -0.30
C ALA A 210 17.85 27.44 -0.63
N PRO A 211 17.93 28.24 -1.72
CA PRO A 211 16.87 29.18 -2.07
C PRO A 211 15.62 28.49 -2.63
N GLN A 212 15.77 27.30 -3.21
CA GLN A 212 14.68 26.55 -3.83
C GLN A 212 13.95 25.70 -2.77
N ARG A 213 12.83 26.22 -2.27
CA ARG A 213 11.96 25.52 -1.29
C ARG A 213 10.94 24.59 -1.95
N TRP A 214 10.66 24.81 -3.22
CA TRP A 214 9.53 24.24 -3.94
C TRP A 214 9.99 23.35 -5.07
N ARG A 215 9.40 22.17 -5.17
CA ARG A 215 9.47 21.35 -6.39
C ARG A 215 8.41 21.82 -7.37
N VAL A 216 7.18 21.94 -6.89
CA VAL A 216 6.06 22.58 -7.59
C VAL A 216 5.51 23.68 -6.69
N GLY A 217 5.51 24.92 -7.18
CA GLY A 217 5.17 26.11 -6.40
C GLY A 217 3.83 25.97 -5.68
N GLN A 218 3.80 26.33 -4.40
CA GLN A 218 2.63 26.32 -3.50
C GLN A 218 2.04 24.94 -3.17
N VAL A 219 2.22 23.91 -4.00
CA VAL A 219 1.57 22.59 -3.83
C VAL A 219 2.53 21.48 -3.37
N LEU A 220 3.83 21.59 -3.65
CA LEU A 220 4.82 20.57 -3.29
C LEU A 220 6.19 21.17 -2.97
N PRO A 221 6.60 21.18 -1.69
CA PRO A 221 7.98 21.52 -1.31
C PRO A 221 8.99 20.53 -1.91
N THR A 222 10.27 20.88 -1.93
CA THR A 222 11.36 19.94 -2.27
C THR A 222 11.63 18.96 -1.14
N ALA A 223 12.08 17.75 -1.45
CA ALA A 223 12.33 16.67 -0.50
C ALA A 223 11.10 16.36 0.36
N ALA A 224 9.94 16.30 -0.30
CA ALA A 224 8.64 16.19 0.35
C ALA A 224 7.84 14.99 -0.15
N ARG A 225 6.98 14.48 0.74
CA ARG A 225 6.02 13.43 0.42
C ARG A 225 4.64 14.03 0.24
N ALA A 226 3.95 13.64 -0.82
CA ALA A 226 2.56 14.00 -1.06
C ALA A 226 1.66 12.77 -1.04
N ILE A 227 0.44 12.94 -0.52
CA ILE A 227 -0.65 12.00 -0.75
C ILE A 227 -1.74 12.67 -1.55
N LEU A 228 -2.12 12.06 -2.68
CA LEU A 228 -3.33 12.40 -3.41
C LEU A 228 -4.47 11.51 -2.96
N SER A 229 -5.39 12.08 -2.18
CA SER A 229 -6.65 11.43 -1.84
C SER A 229 -7.74 11.84 -2.83
N ALA A 230 -8.41 10.89 -3.46
CA ALA A 230 -9.56 11.21 -4.32
C ALA A 230 -10.73 10.24 -4.19
N GLN A 231 -11.93 10.74 -4.51
CA GLN A 231 -13.12 9.90 -4.65
C GLN A 231 -12.99 8.92 -5.83
N TYR A 232 -13.80 7.85 -5.79
CA TYR A 232 -13.86 6.89 -6.89
C TYR A 232 -14.19 7.60 -8.21
N LYS A 233 -13.38 7.31 -9.25
CA LYS A 233 -13.48 7.92 -10.59
C LYS A 233 -13.44 9.47 -10.61
N ALA A 234 -12.81 10.09 -9.62
CA ALA A 234 -12.64 11.55 -9.61
C ALA A 234 -11.57 12.08 -10.59
N GLY A 235 -10.76 11.19 -11.19
CA GLY A 235 -9.70 11.56 -12.14
C GLY A 235 -8.27 11.50 -11.58
N LYS A 236 -7.99 10.60 -10.62
CA LYS A 236 -6.66 10.41 -10.01
C LYS A 236 -5.55 10.26 -11.06
N THR A 237 -5.77 9.33 -11.97
CA THR A 237 -4.82 8.99 -13.02
C THR A 237 -4.61 10.17 -13.97
N THR A 238 -5.68 10.89 -14.34
CA THR A 238 -5.56 12.11 -15.15
C THR A 238 -4.73 13.19 -14.44
N LEU A 239 -4.96 13.41 -13.13
CA LEU A 239 -4.18 14.36 -12.34
C LEU A 239 -2.71 13.95 -12.23
N ARG A 240 -2.45 12.66 -12.01
CA ARG A 240 -1.12 12.06 -12.00
C ARG A 240 -0.39 12.28 -13.31
N ASP A 241 -1.03 12.02 -14.44
CA ASP A 241 -0.42 12.15 -15.76
C ASP A 241 -0.09 13.62 -16.09
N ASN A 242 -0.96 14.56 -15.67
CA ASN A 242 -0.68 15.99 -15.71
C ASN A 242 0.53 16.37 -14.86
N LEU A 243 0.69 15.76 -13.67
CA LEU A 243 1.86 15.98 -12.81
C LEU A 243 3.13 15.46 -13.47
N ILE A 244 3.12 14.24 -14.01
CA ILE A 244 4.26 13.64 -14.71
C ILE A 244 4.75 14.59 -15.81
N ARG A 245 3.86 14.98 -16.74
CA ARG A 245 4.17 15.95 -17.80
C ARG A 245 4.77 17.23 -17.24
N SER A 246 4.13 17.82 -16.23
CA SER A 246 4.59 19.09 -15.64
C SER A 246 5.99 18.95 -15.02
N LEU A 247 6.27 17.85 -14.31
CA LEU A 247 7.55 17.61 -13.68
C LEU A 247 8.68 17.36 -14.67
N VAL A 248 8.43 16.63 -15.76
CA VAL A 248 9.50 16.26 -16.72
C VAL A 248 9.72 17.32 -17.79
N ASP A 249 8.66 18.01 -18.22
CA ASP A 249 8.73 19.07 -19.25
C ASP A 249 8.91 20.47 -18.64
N ARG A 250 8.88 20.58 -17.31
CA ARG A 250 8.96 21.85 -16.57
C ARG A 250 7.83 22.84 -16.92
N GLU A 251 6.66 22.32 -17.24
CA GLU A 251 5.47 23.13 -17.48
C GLU A 251 4.70 23.40 -16.18
N PRO A 252 3.99 24.54 -16.06
CA PRO A 252 3.18 24.79 -14.88
C PRO A 252 2.16 23.67 -14.62
N PHE A 253 2.22 23.08 -13.43
CA PHE A 253 1.25 22.09 -12.99
C PHE A 253 -0.13 22.73 -12.88
N LEU A 254 -1.11 22.08 -13.50
CA LEU A 254 -2.48 22.58 -13.65
C LEU A 254 -2.56 23.99 -14.28
N GLY A 255 -1.57 24.35 -15.11
CA GLY A 255 -1.51 25.65 -15.78
C GLY A 255 -1.27 26.85 -14.86
N GLN A 256 -1.03 26.64 -13.56
CA GLN A 256 -0.87 27.71 -12.57
C GLN A 256 0.38 27.54 -11.70
N PHE A 257 0.70 26.32 -11.28
CA PHE A 257 1.74 26.09 -10.27
C PHE A 257 3.09 25.82 -10.93
N GLU A 258 4.01 26.79 -10.87
CA GLU A 258 5.31 26.71 -11.54
C GLU A 258 6.15 25.52 -11.05
N VAL A 259 6.82 24.82 -11.99
CA VAL A 259 7.76 23.75 -11.68
C VAL A 259 9.16 24.34 -11.54
N HIS A 260 9.65 24.28 -10.31
CA HIS A 260 10.88 24.90 -9.86
C HIS A 260 12.06 23.93 -9.90
N ASP A 261 11.82 22.67 -9.56
CA ASP A 261 12.79 21.57 -9.61
C ASP A 261 12.19 20.41 -10.43
N PRO A 262 12.40 20.36 -11.75
CA PRO A 262 11.85 19.28 -12.59
C PRO A 262 12.44 17.92 -12.21
N ALA A 263 11.67 16.85 -12.44
CA ALA A 263 12.17 15.49 -12.24
C ALA A 263 13.15 15.11 -13.36
N LYS A 264 14.28 14.53 -12.98
CA LYS A 264 15.30 14.05 -13.93
C LYS A 264 15.15 12.56 -14.23
N ALA A 265 14.63 11.81 -13.27
CA ALA A 265 14.38 10.38 -13.37
C ALA A 265 13.14 10.05 -12.53
N LEU A 266 11.97 10.21 -13.16
CA LEU A 266 10.68 9.87 -12.58
C LEU A 266 10.36 8.39 -12.81
N VAL A 267 9.91 7.71 -11.76
CA VAL A 267 9.38 6.35 -11.86
C VAL A 267 7.90 6.34 -11.50
N LEU A 268 7.09 5.75 -12.37
CA LEU A 268 5.67 5.48 -12.12
C LEU A 268 5.47 4.01 -11.78
N ILE A 269 4.82 3.71 -10.66
CA ILE A 269 4.27 2.39 -10.35
C ILE A 269 2.75 2.48 -10.41
N ASP A 270 2.14 1.83 -11.39
CA ASP A 270 0.69 1.72 -11.56
C ASP A 270 0.24 0.28 -11.28
N ASN A 271 -0.74 0.07 -10.39
CA ASN A 271 -1.30 -1.25 -10.09
C ASN A 271 -2.80 -1.37 -10.39
N GLU A 272 -3.42 -0.31 -10.94
CA GLU A 272 -4.86 -0.27 -11.25
C GLU A 272 -5.13 -0.56 -12.73
N LEU A 273 -4.34 0.01 -13.63
CA LEU A 273 -4.60 0.04 -15.07
C LEU A 273 -3.89 -1.10 -15.82
N SER A 274 -4.38 -1.42 -17.02
CA SER A 274 -3.61 -2.26 -17.94
C SER A 274 -2.49 -1.44 -18.58
N GLU A 275 -1.43 -2.12 -18.99
CA GLU A 275 -0.29 -1.52 -19.70
C GLU A 275 -0.72 -0.68 -20.91
N HIS A 276 -1.66 -1.19 -21.71
CA HIS A 276 -2.23 -0.45 -22.85
C HIS A 276 -2.94 0.85 -22.44
N MET A 277 -3.68 0.84 -21.32
CA MET A 277 -4.36 2.05 -20.84
C MET A 277 -3.36 3.09 -20.35
N VAL A 278 -2.35 2.66 -19.59
CA VAL A 278 -1.27 3.55 -19.11
C VAL A 278 -0.55 4.17 -20.31
N GLN A 279 -0.22 3.37 -21.33
CA GLN A 279 0.44 3.84 -22.54
C GLN A 279 -0.41 4.86 -23.31
N ASP A 280 -1.70 4.57 -23.58
CA ASP A 280 -2.60 5.49 -24.29
C ASP A 280 -2.76 6.82 -23.53
N TRP A 281 -2.92 6.79 -22.22
CA TRP A 281 -3.19 8.00 -21.44
C TRP A 281 -1.95 8.88 -21.27
N LEU A 282 -0.78 8.27 -21.05
CA LEU A 282 0.49 9.01 -21.05
C LEU A 282 0.80 9.61 -22.43
N ALA A 283 0.52 8.88 -23.53
CA ALA A 283 0.74 9.40 -24.88
C ALA A 283 -0.09 10.67 -25.16
N ARG A 284 -1.33 10.72 -24.66
CA ARG A 284 -2.23 11.90 -24.82
C ARG A 284 -1.73 13.14 -24.11
N GLN A 285 -0.90 13.00 -23.06
CA GLN A 285 -0.33 14.15 -22.37
C GLN A 285 0.61 14.98 -23.25
N GLY A 286 1.17 14.38 -24.32
CA GLY A 286 2.11 15.05 -25.21
C GLY A 286 3.45 15.37 -24.55
N ILE A 287 3.93 14.48 -23.67
CA ILE A 287 5.20 14.64 -22.94
C ILE A 287 6.35 14.78 -23.94
N GLN A 288 7.17 15.83 -23.77
CA GLN A 288 8.30 16.11 -24.67
C GLN A 288 9.58 15.42 -24.20
N ASN A 289 9.85 15.45 -22.90
CA ASN A 289 11.04 14.91 -22.26
C ASN A 289 10.78 13.49 -21.73
N THR A 290 10.50 12.55 -22.65
CA THR A 290 10.15 11.18 -22.27
C THR A 290 11.27 10.43 -21.55
N ASP A 291 12.53 10.77 -21.83
CA ASP A 291 13.70 10.12 -21.20
C ASP A 291 13.82 10.43 -19.70
N ALA A 292 13.21 11.53 -19.23
CA ALA A 292 13.13 11.83 -17.81
C ALA A 292 12.08 10.99 -17.06
N VAL A 293 11.23 10.24 -17.78
CA VAL A 293 10.43 9.15 -17.22
C VAL A 293 11.26 7.86 -17.31
N ALA A 294 12.04 7.59 -16.26
CA ALA A 294 13.02 6.51 -16.26
C ALA A 294 12.38 5.11 -16.32
N ASP A 295 11.16 4.96 -15.77
CA ASP A 295 10.45 3.67 -15.80
C ASP A 295 8.94 3.84 -15.57
N VAL A 296 8.15 2.98 -16.21
CA VAL A 296 6.69 2.85 -16.02
C VAL A 296 6.38 1.38 -15.70
N ILE A 297 6.13 1.12 -14.43
CA ILE A 297 5.97 -0.22 -13.88
C ILE A 297 4.49 -0.50 -13.68
N THR A 298 3.92 -1.41 -14.46
CA THR A 298 2.54 -1.86 -14.26
C THR A 298 2.50 -3.16 -13.44
N LEU A 299 1.86 -3.13 -12.28
CA LEU A 299 1.74 -4.24 -11.33
C LEU A 299 0.34 -4.85 -11.27
N ARG A 300 -0.57 -4.49 -12.17
CA ARG A 300 -1.90 -5.09 -12.21
C ARG A 300 -1.79 -6.61 -12.34
N GLY A 301 -2.32 -7.34 -11.36
CA GLY A 301 -2.21 -8.81 -11.26
C GLY A 301 -0.85 -9.34 -10.77
N LYS A 302 0.11 -8.46 -10.47
CA LYS A 302 1.47 -8.79 -9.98
C LYS A 302 1.82 -8.03 -8.70
N VAL A 303 0.83 -7.52 -7.97
CA VAL A 303 1.03 -6.64 -6.80
C VAL A 303 1.89 -7.29 -5.71
N SER A 304 1.83 -8.62 -5.56
CA SER A 304 2.67 -9.39 -4.63
C SER A 304 4.18 -9.24 -4.88
N THR A 305 4.60 -8.83 -6.08
CA THR A 305 6.01 -8.55 -6.41
C THR A 305 6.52 -7.26 -5.76
N PHE A 306 5.64 -6.44 -5.20
CA PHE A 306 5.97 -5.22 -4.46
C PHE A 306 5.82 -5.44 -2.94
N ASN A 307 6.39 -6.53 -2.44
CA ASN A 307 6.34 -6.90 -1.02
C ASN A 307 7.42 -6.18 -0.20
N LEU A 308 7.11 -4.98 0.29
CA LEU A 308 8.06 -4.20 1.09
C LEU A 308 8.28 -4.72 2.51
N PHE A 309 7.50 -5.73 2.95
CA PHE A 309 7.66 -6.39 4.24
C PHE A 309 8.77 -7.43 4.23
N ASP A 310 9.15 -7.94 3.05
CA ASP A 310 10.36 -8.71 2.86
C ASP A 310 11.55 -7.77 2.62
N ASP A 311 12.55 -7.84 3.49
CA ASP A 311 13.75 -7.00 3.42
C ASP A 311 14.53 -7.25 2.11
N THR A 312 14.54 -8.48 1.60
CA THR A 312 15.22 -8.82 0.34
C THR A 312 14.51 -8.19 -0.85
N CYS A 313 13.19 -8.32 -0.92
CA CYS A 313 12.37 -7.67 -1.95
C CYS A 313 12.50 -6.14 -1.90
N ARG A 314 12.43 -5.54 -0.70
CA ARG A 314 12.58 -4.09 -0.53
C ARG A 314 13.96 -3.59 -1.00
N GLU A 315 15.04 -4.30 -0.67
CA GLU A 315 16.38 -3.92 -1.11
C GLU A 315 16.56 -4.09 -2.63
N ALA A 316 15.95 -5.11 -3.24
CA ALA A 316 15.95 -5.28 -4.68
C ALA A 316 15.25 -4.10 -5.40
N TRP A 317 14.11 -3.64 -4.87
CA TRP A 317 13.44 -2.43 -5.36
C TRP A 317 14.26 -1.17 -5.13
N ALA A 318 14.85 -1.00 -3.95
CA ALA A 318 15.71 0.13 -3.64
C ALA A 318 16.91 0.20 -4.61
N LYS A 319 17.55 -0.95 -4.86
CA LYS A 319 18.65 -1.06 -5.83
C LYS A 319 18.19 -0.67 -7.23
N ARG A 320 17.06 -1.19 -7.71
CA ARG A 320 16.51 -0.84 -9.03
C ARG A 320 16.35 0.68 -9.17
N PHE A 321 15.78 1.34 -8.15
CA PHE A 321 15.57 2.79 -8.22
C PHE A 321 16.87 3.58 -8.14
N ARG A 322 17.87 3.13 -7.36
CA ARG A 322 19.22 3.74 -7.36
C ARG A 322 19.91 3.59 -8.71
N ASP A 323 19.84 2.41 -9.33
CA ASP A 323 20.44 2.14 -10.63
C ASP A 323 19.83 3.04 -11.73
N LEU A 324 18.53 3.33 -11.62
CA LEU A 324 17.81 4.27 -12.49
C LEU A 324 18.08 5.75 -12.16
N GLY A 325 18.73 6.04 -11.03
CA GLY A 325 18.93 7.41 -10.54
C GLY A 325 17.62 8.12 -10.17
N CYS A 326 16.59 7.36 -9.79
CA CYS A 326 15.24 7.87 -9.52
C CYS A 326 15.25 9.02 -8.51
N ASP A 327 14.69 10.17 -8.90
CA ASP A 327 14.59 11.36 -8.04
C ASP A 327 13.14 11.73 -7.68
N TYR A 328 12.15 11.08 -8.33
CA TYR A 328 10.74 11.25 -8.03
C TYR A 328 9.95 9.93 -8.24
N LEU A 329 9.32 9.42 -7.18
CA LEU A 329 8.53 8.18 -7.24
C LEU A 329 7.03 8.43 -7.14
N ILE A 330 6.25 7.84 -8.06
CA ILE A 330 4.78 7.84 -7.99
C ILE A 330 4.29 6.41 -7.76
N LEU A 331 3.41 6.24 -6.77
CA LEU A 331 2.69 4.98 -6.53
C LEU A 331 1.18 5.16 -6.68
N ASP A 332 0.59 4.55 -7.70
CA ASP A 332 -0.84 4.58 -8.04
C ASP A 332 -1.45 3.16 -8.10
N CYS A 333 -2.13 2.67 -7.07
CA CYS A 333 -2.50 3.32 -5.81
C CYS A 333 -2.23 2.40 -4.61
N LEU A 334 -2.39 2.95 -3.39
CA LEU A 334 -2.13 2.20 -2.15
C LEU A 334 -3.05 0.98 -1.96
N ARG A 335 -4.32 1.07 -2.35
CA ARG A 335 -5.36 0.11 -1.93
C ARG A 335 -5.10 -1.34 -2.42
N PRO A 336 -4.80 -1.61 -3.71
CA PRO A 336 -4.50 -2.96 -4.17
C PRO A 336 -3.31 -3.61 -3.46
N ILE A 337 -2.33 -2.81 -3.00
CA ILE A 337 -1.21 -3.32 -2.21
C ILE A 337 -1.68 -3.81 -0.86
N LEU A 338 -2.47 -3.00 -0.14
CA LEU A 338 -3.00 -3.40 1.17
C LEU A 338 -3.86 -4.67 1.06
N ASP A 339 -4.72 -4.75 0.05
CA ASP A 339 -5.56 -5.92 -0.20
C ASP A 339 -4.71 -7.17 -0.51
N ALA A 340 -3.62 -7.05 -1.28
CA ALA A 340 -2.73 -8.16 -1.62
C ALA A 340 -1.99 -8.76 -0.41
N PHE A 341 -1.78 -7.95 0.65
CA PHE A 341 -1.14 -8.38 1.89
C PHE A 341 -2.13 -8.61 3.04
N GLY A 342 -3.44 -8.57 2.75
CA GLY A 342 -4.51 -8.81 3.74
C GLY A 342 -4.59 -7.77 4.85
N MET A 343 -4.16 -6.54 4.58
CA MET A 343 -4.07 -5.46 5.56
C MET A 343 -5.35 -4.63 5.64
N ASP A 344 -5.74 -4.23 6.85
CA ASP A 344 -6.85 -3.31 7.06
C ASP A 344 -6.40 -1.85 6.82
N GLU A 345 -6.91 -1.24 5.76
CA GLU A 345 -6.67 0.16 5.39
C GLU A 345 -6.88 1.16 6.55
N ASN A 346 -7.80 0.88 7.47
CA ASN A 346 -8.15 1.76 8.58
C ASN A 346 -7.23 1.66 9.79
N ARG A 347 -6.42 0.61 9.87
CA ARG A 347 -5.64 0.30 11.08
C ARG A 347 -4.16 0.03 10.78
N GLU A 348 -3.86 -0.44 9.58
CA GLU A 348 -2.58 -1.05 9.24
C GLU A 348 -1.88 -0.38 8.06
N ALA A 349 -2.52 0.61 7.40
CA ALA A 349 -1.87 1.37 6.34
C ALA A 349 -0.55 2.03 6.81
N GLY A 350 -0.47 2.45 8.08
CA GLY A 350 0.77 2.96 8.66
C GLY A 350 1.95 1.97 8.64
N LEU A 351 1.69 0.65 8.72
CA LEU A 351 2.74 -0.36 8.63
C LEU A 351 3.37 -0.38 7.23
N PHE A 352 2.56 -0.22 6.19
CA PHE A 352 3.06 -0.08 4.82
C PHE A 352 3.88 1.21 4.66
N LEU A 353 3.38 2.35 5.16
CA LEU A 353 4.07 3.64 5.05
C LEU A 353 5.47 3.60 5.67
N VAL A 354 5.65 2.91 6.79
CA VAL A 354 6.98 2.71 7.41
C VAL A 354 7.93 1.95 6.48
N ARG A 355 7.44 0.92 5.78
CA ARG A 355 8.25 0.16 4.81
C ARG A 355 8.51 0.93 3.53
N PHE A 356 7.55 1.76 3.11
CA PHE A 356 7.70 2.66 1.99
C PHE A 356 8.74 3.74 2.28
N ASP A 357 8.76 4.31 3.48
CA ASP A 357 9.82 5.24 3.92
C ASP A 357 11.19 4.59 3.92
N ALA A 358 11.30 3.36 4.43
CA ALA A 358 12.56 2.61 4.42
C ALA A 358 13.04 2.33 2.99
N LEU A 359 12.12 2.08 2.05
CA LEU A 359 12.43 1.92 0.63
C LEU A 359 12.94 3.23 0.03
N LEU A 360 12.24 4.35 0.24
CA LEU A 360 12.62 5.67 -0.27
C LEU A 360 14.01 6.08 0.25
N GLU A 361 14.24 5.92 1.55
CA GLU A 361 15.53 6.22 2.19
C GLU A 361 16.65 5.35 1.60
N SER A 362 16.44 4.03 1.52
CA SER A 362 17.42 3.10 0.94
C SER A 362 17.68 3.42 -0.54
N ALA A 363 16.67 3.91 -1.26
CA ALA A 363 16.78 4.29 -2.66
C ALA A 363 17.38 5.69 -2.87
N GLY A 364 17.54 6.50 -1.82
CA GLY A 364 17.94 7.91 -1.93
C GLY A 364 16.88 8.82 -2.57
N ILE A 365 15.62 8.37 -2.63
CA ILE A 365 14.51 9.14 -3.20
C ILE A 365 13.93 10.05 -2.12
N ARG A 366 13.96 11.37 -2.37
CA ARG A 366 13.47 12.36 -1.40
C ARG A 366 12.06 12.84 -1.68
N ASP A 367 11.60 12.74 -2.93
CA ASP A 367 10.29 13.22 -3.36
C ASP A 367 9.43 12.06 -3.84
N ALA A 368 8.20 11.96 -3.33
CA ALA A 368 7.27 10.91 -3.72
C ALA A 368 5.81 11.35 -3.66
N LEU A 369 5.00 10.81 -4.58
CA LEU A 369 3.55 10.91 -4.57
C LEU A 369 2.94 9.52 -4.34
N LEU A 370 2.12 9.40 -3.30
CA LEU A 370 1.30 8.23 -3.05
C LEU A 370 -0.17 8.54 -3.33
N ILE A 371 -0.81 7.76 -4.21
CA ILE A 371 -2.22 7.95 -4.54
C ILE A 371 -3.07 7.00 -3.71
N HIS A 372 -4.16 7.54 -3.17
CA HIS A 372 -5.05 6.85 -2.25
C HIS A 372 -6.53 7.16 -2.49
N HIS A 373 -7.40 6.25 -2.07
CA HIS A 373 -8.85 6.44 -2.19
C HIS A 373 -9.44 7.19 -0.98
N MET A 374 -10.46 8.02 -1.24
CA MET A 374 -11.23 8.71 -0.18
C MET A 374 -12.38 7.87 0.39
N GLY A 375 -12.79 8.22 1.62
CA GLY A 375 -13.84 7.58 2.41
C GLY A 375 -15.17 7.47 1.70
N HIS A 376 -16.04 6.55 2.13
CA HIS A 376 -17.46 6.58 1.72
C HIS A 376 -18.10 7.93 2.07
N ASN A 377 -17.58 8.63 3.08
CA ASN A 377 -18.05 9.96 3.49
C ASN A 377 -17.51 11.11 2.60
N GLY A 378 -16.80 10.81 1.51
CA GLY A 378 -16.54 11.74 0.40
C GLY A 378 -15.58 12.91 0.64
N GLU A 379 -15.29 13.31 1.88
CA GLU A 379 -14.52 14.54 2.19
C GLU A 379 -13.23 14.31 3.01
N ARG A 380 -13.01 13.08 3.48
CA ARG A 380 -11.79 12.67 4.21
C ARG A 380 -11.13 11.49 3.52
N SER A 381 -9.80 11.46 3.55
CA SER A 381 -9.00 10.29 3.17
C SER A 381 -9.48 9.06 3.93
N ARG A 382 -9.58 7.88 3.29
CA ARG A 382 -9.81 6.62 4.02
C ARG A 382 -8.57 6.28 4.83
N GLY A 383 -8.80 5.58 5.91
CA GLY A 383 -7.76 4.75 6.49
C GLY A 383 -7.21 5.27 7.81
N ASP A 384 -6.10 4.64 8.23
CA ASP A 384 -5.32 4.97 9.41
C ASP A 384 -5.03 6.49 9.47
N SER A 385 -5.21 7.13 10.64
CA SER A 385 -4.92 8.57 10.81
C SER A 385 -3.48 8.91 10.37
N ARG A 386 -2.58 7.93 10.42
CA ARG A 386 -1.22 8.04 9.87
C ARG A 386 -1.15 8.40 8.40
N LEU A 387 -2.13 8.04 7.57
CA LEU A 387 -2.16 8.47 6.16
C LEU A 387 -2.30 9.98 6.00
N LEU A 388 -2.91 10.67 6.97
CA LEU A 388 -3.02 12.13 6.96
C LEU A 388 -1.78 12.82 7.51
N ASP A 389 -1.09 12.18 8.46
CA ASP A 389 0.07 12.73 9.18
C ASP A 389 1.41 12.44 8.49
N TRP A 390 1.48 11.37 7.68
CA TRP A 390 2.69 10.95 6.97
C TRP A 390 3.21 11.94 5.91
N PRO A 391 2.36 12.52 5.03
CA PRO A 391 2.85 13.38 3.97
C PRO A 391 3.09 14.81 4.46
N ASP A 392 4.02 15.51 3.83
CA ASP A 392 4.22 16.95 3.99
C ASP A 392 3.10 17.73 3.31
N ALA A 393 2.54 17.19 2.23
CA ALA A 393 1.42 17.79 1.48
C ALA A 393 0.28 16.78 1.26
N ASN A 394 -0.92 17.15 1.70
CA ASN A 394 -2.14 16.42 1.41
C ASN A 394 -2.88 17.09 0.25
N TRP A 395 -3.05 16.35 -0.84
CA TRP A 395 -3.81 16.78 -2.01
C TRP A 395 -5.18 16.11 -2.02
N ARG A 396 -6.20 16.87 -2.40
CA ARG A 396 -7.58 16.37 -2.52
C ARG A 396 -8.11 16.63 -3.90
N LEU A 397 -8.70 15.59 -4.49
CA LEU A 397 -9.45 15.66 -5.73
C LEU A 397 -10.87 15.18 -5.49
N LEU A 398 -11.83 16.09 -5.67
CA LEU A 398 -13.22 15.90 -5.30
C LEU A 398 -14.13 16.17 -6.49
N ARG A 399 -15.26 15.46 -6.57
CA ARG A 399 -16.36 15.80 -7.48
C ARG A 399 -17.38 16.67 -6.76
N GLU A 400 -18.01 17.58 -7.50
CA GLU A 400 -19.09 18.43 -6.99
C GLU A 400 -20.26 17.60 -6.47
N ASP A 401 -20.72 16.70 -7.33
CA ASP A 401 -21.72 15.69 -7.02
C ASP A 401 -21.06 14.30 -7.15
N PRO A 402 -20.86 13.58 -6.03
CA PRO A 402 -20.31 12.22 -6.02
C PRO A 402 -21.13 11.18 -6.79
N GLU A 403 -22.43 11.44 -7.00
CA GLU A 403 -23.33 10.54 -7.72
C GLU A 403 -23.39 10.84 -9.23
N ASP A 404 -23.16 12.09 -9.66
CA ASP A 404 -23.11 12.45 -11.10
C ASP A 404 -21.67 12.42 -11.68
N PRO A 405 -21.30 11.40 -12.48
CA PRO A 405 -19.95 11.26 -13.02
C PRO A 405 -19.54 12.39 -13.96
N ALA A 406 -20.46 13.24 -14.42
CA ALA A 406 -20.14 14.40 -15.25
C ALA A 406 -19.84 15.67 -14.42
N SER A 407 -20.18 15.68 -13.12
CA SER A 407 -20.08 16.86 -12.25
C SER A 407 -18.67 17.41 -12.14
N ASP A 408 -18.55 18.70 -11.83
CA ASP A 408 -17.26 19.38 -11.82
C ASP A 408 -16.25 18.80 -10.83
N ARG A 409 -14.96 18.89 -11.16
CA ARG A 409 -13.87 18.39 -10.30
C ARG A 409 -13.17 19.57 -9.64
N TYR A 410 -12.72 19.35 -8.42
CA TYR A 410 -12.07 20.37 -7.61
C TYR A 410 -10.78 19.82 -7.01
N PHE A 411 -9.73 20.63 -7.06
CA PHE A 411 -8.43 20.35 -6.47
C PHE A 411 -8.15 21.29 -5.30
N SER A 412 -7.52 20.78 -4.26
CA SER A 412 -6.96 21.58 -3.17
C SER A 412 -5.73 20.88 -2.60
N ALA A 413 -4.85 21.64 -1.97
CA ALA A 413 -3.69 21.10 -1.28
C ALA A 413 -3.48 21.81 0.06
N PHE A 414 -3.15 21.06 1.10
CA PHE A 414 -2.83 21.60 2.42
C PHE A 414 -1.73 20.77 3.09
N GLY A 415 -0.91 21.39 3.92
CA GLY A 415 0.20 20.68 4.57
C GLY A 415 1.22 21.60 5.20
N ARG A 416 2.45 21.12 5.36
CA ARG A 416 3.59 21.89 5.85
C ARG A 416 3.96 22.94 4.81
N ASP A 417 3.64 24.20 5.12
CA ASP A 417 3.83 25.36 4.23
C ASP A 417 3.00 25.34 2.93
N VAL A 418 2.08 24.39 2.80
CA VAL A 418 1.17 24.23 1.65
C VAL A 418 -0.23 24.68 2.05
N ALA A 419 -0.79 25.65 1.33
CA ALA A 419 -2.13 26.16 1.56
C ALA A 419 -2.76 26.65 0.24
N VAL A 420 -3.16 25.71 -0.60
CA VAL A 420 -3.87 25.97 -1.85
C VAL A 420 -5.36 25.77 -1.63
N PRO A 421 -6.18 26.84 -1.77
CA PRO A 421 -7.62 26.74 -1.60
C PRO A 421 -8.24 25.81 -2.65
N GLU A 422 -9.48 25.40 -2.41
CA GLU A 422 -10.24 24.66 -3.41
C GLU A 422 -10.41 25.49 -4.68
N GLY A 423 -10.11 24.89 -5.83
CA GLY A 423 -10.33 25.47 -7.15
C GLY A 423 -10.87 24.42 -8.12
N ARG A 424 -11.71 24.87 -9.04
CA ARG A 424 -12.30 24.02 -10.08
C ARG A 424 -11.24 23.61 -11.10
N LEU A 425 -11.32 22.38 -11.58
CA LEU A 425 -10.51 21.88 -12.68
C LEU A 425 -11.30 21.93 -13.99
N THR A 426 -10.73 22.55 -15.00
CA THR A 426 -11.20 22.40 -16.39
C THR A 426 -10.43 21.28 -17.07
N PHE A 427 -11.10 20.52 -17.94
CA PHE A 427 -10.53 19.36 -18.62
C PHE A 427 -10.59 19.53 -20.14
N ASP A 428 -9.46 19.36 -20.82
CA ASP A 428 -9.40 19.26 -22.28
C ASP A 428 -9.49 17.77 -22.69
N PRO A 429 -10.56 17.34 -23.38
CA PRO A 429 -10.74 15.93 -23.75
C PRO A 429 -9.74 15.41 -24.79
N ALA A 430 -9.11 16.28 -25.59
CA ALA A 430 -8.15 15.86 -26.61
C ALA A 430 -6.80 15.49 -25.99
N THR A 431 -6.32 16.33 -25.08
CA THR A 431 -4.99 16.21 -24.45
C THR A 431 -5.04 15.63 -23.05
N GLN A 432 -6.24 15.53 -22.47
CA GLN A 432 -6.48 15.24 -21.05
C GLN A 432 -5.79 16.23 -20.10
N HIS A 433 -5.47 17.43 -20.56
CA HIS A 433 -4.85 18.46 -19.73
C HIS A 433 -5.88 19.05 -18.76
N LEU A 434 -5.42 19.24 -17.53
CA LEU A 434 -6.18 19.87 -16.46
C LEU A 434 -5.66 21.29 -16.22
N ARG A 435 -6.56 22.24 -15.97
CA ARG A 435 -6.20 23.59 -15.51
C ARG A 435 -6.94 23.92 -14.24
N TYR A 436 -6.22 24.50 -13.28
CA TYR A 436 -6.79 24.98 -12.03
C TYR A 436 -7.35 26.38 -12.23
N ALA A 437 -8.60 26.59 -11.85
CA ALA A 437 -9.24 27.88 -11.76
C ALA A 437 -9.60 28.15 -10.28
N PRO A 438 -9.06 29.19 -9.64
CA PRO A 438 -9.39 29.51 -8.26
C PRO A 438 -10.90 29.80 -8.12
N GLY A 439 -11.52 29.23 -7.08
CA GLY A 439 -12.95 29.34 -6.79
C GLY A 439 -13.49 28.04 -6.18
N SER A 440 -14.08 28.12 -4.99
CA SER A 440 -14.58 26.93 -4.29
C SER A 440 -16.01 26.58 -4.71
N ARG A 441 -16.44 25.33 -4.43
CA ARG A 441 -17.86 24.95 -4.50
C ARG A 441 -18.74 25.82 -3.61
N GLY A 442 -18.19 26.21 -2.46
CA GLY A 442 -18.83 27.12 -1.53
C GLY A 442 -19.08 28.50 -2.15
N ASP A 443 -18.15 29.00 -2.96
CA ASP A 443 -18.29 30.28 -3.65
C ASP A 443 -19.32 30.17 -4.77
N ALA A 444 -19.30 29.10 -5.58
CA ALA A 444 -20.32 28.86 -6.60
C ALA A 444 -21.73 28.74 -6.01
N GLN A 445 -21.90 27.97 -4.92
CA GLN A 445 -23.17 27.86 -4.21
C GLN A 445 -23.58 29.18 -3.54
N THR A 446 -22.62 29.97 -3.07
CA THR A 446 -22.87 31.29 -2.48
C THR A 446 -23.29 32.30 -3.55
N GLU A 447 -22.71 32.27 -4.74
CA GLU A 447 -23.10 33.10 -5.89
C GLU A 447 -24.47 32.69 -6.44
N ALA A 448 -24.76 31.39 -6.56
CA ALA A 448 -26.08 30.92 -6.94
C ALA A 448 -27.15 31.37 -5.92
N ALA A 449 -26.87 31.18 -4.63
CA ALA A 449 -27.73 31.66 -3.56
C ALA A 449 -27.84 33.19 -3.50
N LEU A 450 -26.81 33.93 -3.93
CA LEU A 450 -26.85 35.39 -4.03
C LEU A 450 -27.92 35.83 -5.02
N THR A 451 -27.96 35.24 -6.21
CA THR A 451 -29.01 35.52 -7.20
C THR A 451 -30.41 35.30 -6.61
N ALA A 452 -30.64 34.17 -5.96
CA ALA A 452 -31.92 33.86 -5.33
C ALA A 452 -32.29 34.82 -4.17
N VAL A 453 -31.30 35.22 -3.36
CA VAL A 453 -31.48 36.23 -2.31
C VAL A 453 -31.89 37.58 -2.89
N ILE A 454 -31.26 38.00 -3.99
CA ILE A 454 -31.62 39.24 -4.68
C ILE A 454 -33.05 39.13 -5.22
N ASP A 455 -33.41 38.04 -5.89
CA ASP A 455 -34.75 37.88 -6.47
C ASP A 455 -35.88 37.91 -5.44
N VAL A 456 -35.67 37.30 -4.27
CA VAL A 456 -36.62 37.37 -3.14
C VAL A 456 -36.78 38.82 -2.64
N LEU A 457 -35.68 39.55 -2.50
CA LEU A 457 -35.71 40.95 -2.06
C LEU A 457 -36.28 41.90 -3.12
N VAL A 458 -36.10 41.60 -4.40
CA VAL A 458 -36.72 42.29 -5.53
C VAL A 458 -38.23 42.07 -5.52
N SER A 459 -38.69 40.84 -5.24
CA SER A 459 -40.10 40.52 -5.11
C SER A 459 -40.76 41.27 -3.93
N ASP A 460 -40.08 41.28 -2.77
CA ASP A 460 -40.50 42.07 -1.60
C ASP A 460 -40.63 43.56 -1.97
N ALA A 461 -39.61 44.14 -2.61
CA ALA A 461 -39.62 45.54 -3.03
C ALA A 461 -40.75 45.85 -4.03
N ARG A 462 -41.01 44.98 -5.01
CA ARG A 462 -42.12 45.11 -5.97
C ARG A 462 -43.48 45.12 -5.30
N SER A 463 -43.63 44.35 -4.22
CA SER A 463 -44.86 44.28 -3.43
C SER A 463 -45.02 45.44 -2.42
N GLY A 464 -44.08 46.39 -2.39
CA GLY A 464 -44.07 47.51 -1.43
C GLY A 464 -43.58 47.11 -0.03
N GLY A 465 -42.86 45.99 0.09
CA GLY A 465 -42.33 45.48 1.34
C GLY A 465 -41.23 46.38 1.95
N PRO A 466 -41.11 46.42 3.29
CA PRO A 466 -40.10 47.23 3.97
C PRO A 466 -38.70 46.60 3.99
N GLY A 467 -38.51 45.43 3.37
CA GLY A 467 -37.34 44.58 3.50
C GLY A 467 -37.58 43.38 4.41
N MET A 468 -36.74 42.35 4.24
CA MET A 468 -36.90 41.07 4.92
C MET A 468 -35.83 40.84 6.00
N SER A 469 -36.20 40.17 7.09
CA SER A 469 -35.23 39.73 8.09
C SER A 469 -34.38 38.56 7.56
N GLY A 470 -33.19 38.34 8.11
CA GLY A 470 -32.36 37.18 7.72
C GLY A 470 -33.08 35.84 7.87
N ARG A 471 -33.93 35.71 8.91
CA ARG A 471 -34.79 34.53 9.10
C ARG A 471 -35.88 34.40 8.04
N ALA A 472 -36.44 35.51 7.58
CA ALA A 472 -37.46 35.51 6.53
C ALA A 472 -36.84 35.17 5.15
N ILE A 473 -35.63 35.66 4.87
CA ILE A 473 -34.87 35.29 3.66
C ILE A 473 -34.51 33.80 3.71
N GLU A 474 -33.98 33.31 4.85
CA GLU A 474 -33.72 31.88 5.05
C GLU A 474 -35.01 31.07 4.84
N GLY A 475 -36.13 31.46 5.44
CA GLY A 475 -37.40 30.74 5.30
C GLY A 475 -38.00 30.75 3.89
N ALA A 476 -37.78 31.81 3.12
CA ALA A 476 -38.25 31.91 1.73
C ALA A 476 -37.44 31.06 0.75
N LEU A 477 -36.18 30.76 1.09
CA LEU A 477 -35.24 30.02 0.25
C LEU A 477 -34.93 28.60 0.77
N LEU A 478 -35.30 28.29 2.02
CA LEU A 478 -35.12 26.96 2.59
C LEU A 478 -36.03 25.95 1.86
N GLY A 479 -35.43 24.89 1.32
CA GLY A 479 -36.15 23.85 0.58
C GLY A 479 -36.13 24.03 -0.93
N VAL A 480 -35.48 25.09 -1.44
CA VAL A 480 -35.27 25.35 -2.87
C VAL A 480 -33.75 25.41 -3.10
N ASP A 481 -33.13 24.31 -3.54
CA ASP A 481 -31.76 24.18 -4.10
C ASP A 481 -30.56 24.80 -3.34
N HIS A 482 -30.75 25.36 -2.14
CA HIS A 482 -29.73 26.08 -1.39
C HIS A 482 -29.70 25.67 0.08
N THR A 483 -28.49 25.55 0.62
CA THR A 483 -28.29 25.24 2.04
C THR A 483 -28.43 26.50 2.90
N GLN A 484 -28.78 26.35 4.17
CA GLN A 484 -28.82 27.48 5.11
C GLN A 484 -27.47 28.22 5.19
N LYS A 485 -26.35 27.49 5.04
CA LYS A 485 -25.00 28.05 5.05
C LYS A 485 -24.75 28.92 3.82
N SER A 486 -25.13 28.47 2.62
CA SER A 486 -24.93 29.26 1.38
C SER A 486 -25.80 30.52 1.39
N ILE A 487 -27.06 30.45 1.85
CA ILE A 487 -27.95 31.62 1.99
C ILE A 487 -27.32 32.67 2.93
N ARG A 488 -26.79 32.26 4.09
CA ARG A 488 -26.16 33.18 5.04
C ARG A 488 -24.90 33.83 4.46
N ASN A 489 -24.10 33.07 3.74
CA ASN A 489 -22.91 33.58 3.08
C ASN A 489 -23.29 34.55 1.94
N ALA A 490 -24.34 34.23 1.18
CA ALA A 490 -24.85 35.06 0.10
C ALA A 490 -25.35 36.41 0.60
N VAL A 491 -26.07 36.43 1.74
CA VAL A 491 -26.49 37.67 2.40
C VAL A 491 -25.28 38.51 2.81
N LYS A 492 -24.25 37.92 3.41
CA LYS A 492 -23.02 38.64 3.76
C LYS A 492 -22.30 39.19 2.53
N LEU A 493 -22.25 38.39 1.45
CA LEU A 493 -21.64 38.79 0.18
C LEU A 493 -22.41 39.95 -0.45
N ALA A 494 -23.74 39.92 -0.44
CA ALA A 494 -24.60 41.00 -0.92
C ALA A 494 -24.40 42.31 -0.14
N GLU A 495 -24.27 42.22 1.19
CA GLU A 495 -23.96 43.36 2.07
C GLU A 495 -22.58 43.93 1.74
N HIS A 496 -21.56 43.08 1.60
CA HIS A 496 -20.20 43.48 1.26
C HIS A 496 -20.12 44.14 -0.13
N ARG A 497 -20.87 43.63 -1.10
CA ARG A 497 -20.97 44.19 -2.47
C ARG A 497 -21.84 45.44 -2.56
N GLY A 498 -22.47 45.87 -1.46
CA GLY A 498 -23.36 47.03 -1.45
C GLY A 498 -24.67 46.83 -2.22
N LEU A 499 -25.04 45.60 -2.55
CA LEU A 499 -26.27 45.28 -3.28
C LEU A 499 -27.51 45.43 -2.40
N ILE A 500 -27.35 45.20 -1.09
CA ILE A 500 -28.41 45.30 -0.09
C ILE A 500 -28.02 46.21 1.08
N ALA A 501 -29.00 46.90 1.64
CA ALA A 501 -28.86 47.80 2.78
C ALA A 501 -29.59 47.26 4.01
N LYS A 502 -29.05 47.57 5.19
CA LYS A 502 -29.66 47.24 6.49
C LYS A 502 -30.57 48.37 6.94
N THR A 503 -31.77 48.03 7.39
CA THR A 503 -32.71 48.96 8.02
C THR A 503 -33.23 48.41 9.35
N PRO A 504 -33.52 49.26 10.34
CA PRO A 504 -34.21 48.83 11.56
C PRO A 504 -35.63 48.36 11.25
N GLY A 505 -36.05 47.25 11.85
CA GLY A 505 -37.42 46.72 11.79
C GLY A 505 -38.05 46.56 13.17
N ALA A 506 -39.29 46.08 13.18
CA ALA A 506 -40.02 45.81 14.42
C ALA A 506 -39.28 44.82 15.32
N ARG A 507 -39.38 44.99 16.64
CA ARG A 507 -38.73 44.14 17.66
C ARG A 507 -37.20 44.04 17.52
N ASN A 508 -36.53 45.16 17.19
CA ASN A 508 -35.07 45.23 16.97
C ASN A 508 -34.55 44.30 15.85
N ALA A 509 -35.41 43.90 14.92
CA ALA A 509 -34.98 43.10 13.78
C ALA A 509 -34.14 43.94 12.82
N THR A 510 -33.08 43.35 12.26
CA THR A 510 -32.37 43.94 11.12
C THR A 510 -33.02 43.47 9.82
N LEU A 511 -33.70 44.37 9.13
CA LEU A 511 -34.26 44.13 7.81
C LEU A 511 -33.21 44.40 6.74
N ARG A 512 -33.32 43.70 5.62
CA ARG A 512 -32.46 43.79 4.45
C ARG A 512 -33.34 44.08 3.25
N ARG A 513 -32.95 45.08 2.46
CA ARG A 513 -33.64 45.49 1.23
C ARG A 513 -32.60 45.80 0.17
N ILE A 514 -33.00 45.81 -1.10
CA ILE A 514 -32.15 46.29 -2.19
C ILE A 514 -31.68 47.73 -1.88
N ALA A 515 -30.36 47.96 -1.95
CA ALA A 515 -29.78 49.23 -1.50
C ALA A 515 -30.18 50.42 -2.40
N GLN A 516 -30.12 50.22 -3.70
CA GLN A 516 -30.53 51.18 -4.74
C GLN A 516 -31.39 50.45 -5.78
N PRO A 517 -32.70 50.28 -5.54
CA PRO A 517 -33.55 49.54 -6.47
C PRO A 517 -33.82 50.36 -7.74
N CYS A 518 -33.71 49.73 -8.90
CA CYS A 518 -34.16 50.29 -10.18
C CYS A 518 -35.68 50.56 -10.13
N SER A 519 -36.12 51.73 -10.60
CA SER A 519 -37.54 52.12 -10.55
C SER A 519 -38.48 51.26 -11.41
N VAL A 520 -37.93 50.39 -12.27
CA VAL A 520 -38.70 49.55 -13.21
C VAL A 520 -38.65 48.09 -12.78
N CYS A 521 -37.45 47.50 -12.71
CA CYS A 521 -37.28 46.08 -12.45
C CYS A 521 -36.98 45.77 -10.97
N PHE A 522 -36.73 46.78 -10.14
CA PHE A 522 -36.38 46.69 -8.71
C PHE A 522 -35.07 45.97 -8.39
N GLN A 523 -34.33 45.50 -9.40
CA GLN A 523 -32.98 44.96 -9.26
C GLN A 523 -32.00 46.05 -8.78
N PRO A 524 -30.89 45.69 -8.09
CA PRO A 524 -29.90 46.65 -7.62
C PRO A 524 -29.24 47.40 -8.79
N LEU A 525 -29.10 48.72 -8.64
CA LEU A 525 -28.36 49.57 -9.54
C LEU A 525 -26.84 49.45 -9.29
N THR A 526 -26.06 49.53 -10.37
CA THR A 526 -24.60 49.60 -10.26
C THR A 526 -24.15 51.03 -9.97
N ALA A 527 -22.97 51.19 -9.35
CA ALA A 527 -22.40 52.50 -9.06
C ALA A 527 -22.36 53.39 -10.32
N GLY A 528 -23.01 54.56 -10.26
CA GLY A 528 -23.10 55.52 -11.38
C GLY A 528 -24.48 55.63 -12.03
N GLN A 529 -25.42 54.73 -11.75
CA GLN A 529 -26.80 54.82 -12.25
C GLN A 529 -27.72 55.54 -11.25
N SER A 530 -28.51 56.51 -11.71
CA SER A 530 -29.24 57.43 -10.82
C SER A 530 -30.71 57.08 -10.57
N SER A 531 -31.34 56.20 -11.36
CA SER A 531 -32.77 55.84 -11.13
C SER A 531 -33.25 54.52 -11.76
N ARG A 532 -32.68 54.09 -12.90
CA ARG A 532 -33.05 52.85 -13.60
C ARG A 532 -31.86 52.33 -14.41
N HIS A 533 -31.86 51.03 -14.72
CA HIS A 533 -30.88 50.45 -15.66
C HIS A 533 -31.10 51.01 -17.07
N GLU A 534 -30.03 51.12 -17.86
CA GLU A 534 -30.11 51.59 -19.27
C GLU A 534 -31.04 50.71 -20.11
N SER A 535 -30.97 49.39 -19.95
CA SER A 535 -31.89 48.44 -20.59
C SER A 535 -33.35 48.60 -20.16
N CYS A 536 -33.61 49.09 -18.95
CA CYS A 536 -34.96 49.42 -18.48
C CYS A 536 -35.46 50.78 -18.98
N ALA A 537 -34.58 51.63 -19.51
CA ALA A 537 -34.97 52.89 -20.14
C ALA A 537 -35.51 52.66 -21.57
N GLU A 538 -34.93 51.71 -22.30
CA GLU A 538 -35.35 51.36 -23.67
C GLU A 538 -36.68 50.60 -23.72
N ALA A 539 -36.98 49.77 -22.71
CA ALA A 539 -38.25 49.02 -22.64
C ALA A 539 -39.47 49.85 -22.21
N ALA A 540 -39.26 51.10 -21.78
CA ALA A 540 -40.29 52.02 -21.32
C ALA A 540 -40.59 53.17 -22.31
N ALA A 541 -39.85 53.22 -23.43
CA ALA A 541 -40.11 54.07 -24.60
C ALA A 541 -40.90 53.26 -25.63
#